data_AF-A0A6J4QSC8-F1
#
_entry.id   AF-A0A6J4QSC8-F1
#
_cell.length_a   1.000
_cell.length_b   1.000
_cell.length_c   1.000
_cell.angle_alpha   90.00
_cell.angle_beta   90.00
_cell.angle_gamma   90.00
#
_symmetry.space_group_name_H-M   'P 1'
#
loop_
_entity.id
_entity.type
_entity.pdbx_description
1 polymer ?
#
loop_
_entity_poly.entity_id
_entity_poly.type
_entity_poly.pdbx_seq_one_letter_code
_entity_poly.pdbx_strand_id
1 'polypeptide(L)' 'MIPVQYRDPETEEVLDGRYEEEVPRIGQRVMLDGAWECEVLYRWKFHPSCCVVYVRPVRETAHKKEFAAA' A
#
# COMPACT_ATOMS: atom_id res chain seq x y z
N MET A 1 -14.34 8.03 6.26
CA MET A 1 -12.99 8.23 6.84
C MET A 1 -12.60 6.99 7.62
N ILE A 2 -11.73 6.17 7.06
CA ILE A 2 -11.26 4.90 7.59
C ILE A 2 -9.74 5.05 7.73
N PRO A 3 -9.16 4.85 8.92
CA PRO A 3 -7.71 4.82 9.03
C PRO A 3 -7.18 3.60 8.29
N VAL A 4 -6.30 3.80 7.32
CA VAL A 4 -5.69 2.77 6.49
C VAL A 4 -4.18 2.80 6.68
N GLN A 5 -3.58 1.62 6.88
CA GLN A 5 -2.13 1.43 6.81
C GLN A 5 -1.78 0.59 5.60
N TYR A 6 -1.01 1.18 4.69
CA TYR A 6 -0.44 0.50 3.54
C TYR A 6 0.87 -0.18 3.94
N ARG A 7 1.02 -1.46 3.60
CA ARG A 7 2.19 -2.25 3.97
C ARG A 7 2.77 -3.03 2.81
N ASP A 8 4.07 -3.25 2.89
CA ASP A 8 4.74 -4.22 2.04
C ASP A 8 4.37 -5.66 2.48
N PRO A 9 3.98 -6.56 1.55
CA PRO A 9 3.57 -7.92 1.86
C PRO A 9 4.72 -8.87 2.23
N GLU A 10 5.96 -8.53 1.88
CA GLU A 10 7.15 -9.34 2.14
C GLU A 10 7.83 -8.92 3.46
N THR A 11 7.92 -7.62 3.73
CA THR A 11 8.65 -7.09 4.90
C THR A 11 7.73 -6.65 6.05
N GLU A 12 6.42 -6.55 5.82
CA GLU A 12 5.44 -5.93 6.73
C GLU A 12 5.70 -4.46 7.08
N GLU A 13 6.65 -3.81 6.41
CA GLU A 13 6.95 -2.40 6.59
C GLU A 13 5.73 -1.53 6.26
N VAL A 14 5.49 -0.49 7.07
CA VAL A 14 4.43 0.49 6.82
C VAL A 14 4.94 1.50 5.81
N LEU A 15 4.36 1.47 4.61
CA LEU A 15 4.73 2.35 3.50
C LEU A 15 4.03 3.71 3.58
N ASP A 16 2.76 3.72 4.00
CA ASP A 16 1.96 4.95 4.17
C ASP A 16 0.83 4.69 5.19
N GLY A 17 0.36 5.74 5.85
CA GLY A 17 -0.74 5.71 6.79
C GLY A 17 -1.63 6.94 6.64
N ARG A 18 -2.87 6.75 6.19
CA ARG A 18 -3.80 7.87 5.94
C ARG A 18 -5.27 7.51 6.13
N TYR A 19 -6.13 8.52 6.07
CA TYR A 19 -7.57 8.34 6.09
C TYR A 19 -8.11 8.21 4.67
N GLU A 20 -8.82 7.12 4.41
CA GLU A 20 -9.52 6.89 3.16
C GLU A 20 -11.03 7.09 3.34
N GLU A 21 -11.73 7.47 2.27
CA GLU A 21 -13.20 7.55 2.33
C GLU A 21 -13.84 6.16 2.42
N GLU A 22 -13.29 5.21 1.66
CA GLU A 22 -13.71 3.81 1.60
C GLU A 22 -12.52 2.87 1.88
N VAL A 23 -12.82 1.61 2.23
CA VAL A 23 -11.77 0.60 2.31
C VAL A 23 -11.23 0.31 0.90
N PRO A 24 -9.91 0.43 0.67
CA PRO A 24 -9.30 0.12 -0.63
C PRO A 24 -9.69 -1.27 -1.13
N ARG A 25 -9.96 -1.38 -2.43
CA ARG A 25 -10.40 -2.63 -3.07
C ARG A 25 -9.18 -3.41 -3.56
N ILE A 26 -9.26 -4.74 -3.55
CA ILE A 26 -8.21 -5.59 -4.15
C ILE A 26 -8.13 -5.28 -5.65
N GLY A 27 -6.91 -5.15 -6.18
CA GLY A 27 -6.62 -4.72 -7.54
C GLY A 27 -6.71 -3.21 -7.78
N GLN A 28 -7.15 -2.42 -6.79
CA GLN A 28 -7.15 -0.96 -6.91
C GLN A 28 -5.73 -0.42 -6.95
N ARG A 29 -5.49 0.55 -7.82
CA ARG A 29 -4.25 1.34 -7.82
C ARG A 29 -4.37 2.51 -6.84
N VAL A 30 -3.35 2.69 -6.02
CA VAL A 30 -3.25 3.75 -5.02
C VAL A 30 -1.91 4.45 -5.20
N MET A 31 -1.91 5.78 -5.11
CA MET A 31 -0.68 6.56 -5.07
C MET A 31 -0.27 6.72 -3.60
N LEU A 32 0.93 6.25 -3.23
CA LEU A 32 1.51 6.42 -1.90
C LEU A 32 2.59 7.51 -1.93
N ASP A 33 2.69 8.30 -0.86
CA ASP A 33 3.61 9.43 -0.71
C ASP A 33 3.65 10.41 -1.91
N GLY A 34 2.55 10.45 -2.68
CA GLY A 34 2.41 11.28 -3.88
C GLY A 34 3.29 10.86 -5.07
N ALA A 35 4.06 9.77 -4.99
CA ALA A 35 5.02 9.38 -6.02
C ALA A 35 4.97 7.90 -6.44
N TRP A 36 4.46 7.01 -5.58
CA TRP A 36 4.54 5.57 -5.81
C TRP A 36 3.18 4.99 -6.14
N GLU A 37 2.98 4.58 -7.39
CA GLU A 37 1.77 3.84 -7.76
C GLU A 37 1.89 2.39 -7.29
N CYS A 38 0.95 1.96 -6.46
CA CYS A 38 0.90 0.61 -5.93
C CYS A 38 -0.46 -0.05 -6.20
N GLU A 39 -0.47 -1.36 -6.41
CA GLU A 39 -1.68 -2.16 -6.54
C GLU A 39 -1.98 -2.86 -5.21
N VAL A 40 -3.23 -2.74 -4.75
CA VAL A 40 -3.71 -3.43 -3.55
C VAL A 40 -3.83 -4.93 -3.79
N LEU A 41 -3.10 -5.72 -3.01
CA LEU A 41 -3.11 -7.17 -3.10
C LEU A 41 -4.12 -7.79 -2.14
N TYR A 42 -4.03 -7.41 -0.86
CA TYR A 42 -4.84 -7.97 0.21
C TYR A 42 -5.28 -6.84 1.14
N ARG A 43 -6.39 -7.07 1.85
CA ARG A 43 -6.88 -6.13 2.87
C ARG A 43 -7.43 -6.87 4.07
N TRP A 44 -7.16 -6.34 5.25
CA TRP A 44 -7.70 -6.82 6.50
C TRP A 44 -8.67 -5.80 7.10
N LYS A 45 -9.97 -6.08 6.95
CA LYS A 45 -11.05 -5.16 7.33
C LYS A 45 -11.31 -5.04 8.84
N PHE A 46 -10.85 -6.01 9.64
CA PHE A 46 -11.26 -6.17 11.04
C PHE A 46 -10.12 -5.93 12.04
N HIS A 47 -9.15 -5.08 11.71
CA HIS A 47 -8.17 -4.68 12.71
C HIS A 47 -8.72 -3.50 13.53
N PRO A 48 -8.67 -3.55 14.88
CA PRO A 48 -9.45 -2.67 15.76
C PRO A 48 -9.07 -1.19 15.65
N SER A 49 -7.88 -0.88 15.15
CA SER A 49 -7.36 0.50 15.08
C SER A 49 -7.30 1.07 13.67
N CYS A 50 -7.27 0.23 12.63
CA CYS A 50 -7.09 0.61 11.23
C CYS A 50 -7.38 -0.55 10.30
N CYS A 51 -7.66 -0.29 9.02
CA CYS A 51 -7.63 -1.31 7.98
C CYS A 51 -6.19 -1.48 7.48
N VAL A 52 -5.65 -2.69 7.57
CA VAL A 52 -4.33 -3.01 7.02
C VAL A 52 -4.50 -3.40 5.56
N VAL A 53 -3.74 -2.77 4.66
CA VAL A 53 -3.81 -2.98 3.22
C VAL A 53 -2.41 -3.29 2.72
N TYR A 54 -2.25 -4.44 2.09
CA TYR A 54 -0.97 -4.84 1.52
C TYR A 54 -0.94 -4.45 0.05
N VAL A 55 0.15 -3.84 -0.37
CA VAL A 55 0.29 -3.32 -1.74
C VAL A 55 1.60 -3.76 -2.35
N ARG A 56 1.66 -3.78 -3.68
CA ARG A 56 2.93 -3.91 -4.42
C ARG A 56 3.12 -2.73 -5.35
N PRO A 57 4.34 -2.29 -5.64
CA PRO A 57 4.60 -1.33 -6.70
C PRO A 57 4.05 -1.84 -8.03
N VAL A 58 3.32 -0.98 -8.75
CA VAL A 58 2.98 -1.23 -10.15
C VAL A 58 4.26 -1.01 -10.93
N ARG A 59 4.92 -2.10 -11.33
CA ARG A 59 6.03 -2.03 -12.29
C ARG A 59 5.47 -1.62 -13.64
N GLU A 60 5.21 -0.34 -13.86
CA GLU A 60 5.36 0.19 -15.21
C GLU A 60 6.82 -0.01 -15.61
N THR A 61 7.05 -0.29 -16.89
CA THR A 61 8.33 -0.76 -17.46
C THR A 61 9.51 0.23 -17.38
N ALA A 62 9.58 1.09 -16.36
CA ALA A 62 10.71 1.92 -15.95
C ALA A 62 10.42 2.38 -14.50
N HIS A 63 11.04 1.86 -13.44
CA HIS A 63 12.43 2.12 -13.09
C HIS A 63 12.87 1.04 -12.10
N LYS A 64 13.70 0.11 -12.56
CA LYS A 64 14.47 -0.78 -11.69
C LYS A 64 15.62 0.05 -11.12
N LYS A 65 15.37 0.84 -10.08
CA LYS A 65 16.45 1.43 -9.28
C LYS A 65 16.10 1.39 -7.79
N GLU A 66 16.96 0.65 -7.10
CA GLU A 66 17.44 0.97 -5.76
C GLU A 66 16.46 0.81 -4.60
N PHE A 67 16.06 -0.44 -4.32
CA PHE A 67 15.83 -0.90 -2.94
C PHE A 67 16.47 -2.28 -2.72
N ALA A 68 17.71 -2.41 -3.19
CA ALA A 68 18.60 -3.52 -2.87
C ALA A 68 20.02 -2.98 -2.69
N ALA A 69 20.21 -2.08 -1.73
CA ALA A 69 21.48 -1.82 -1.03
C ALA A 69 21.36 -0.59 -0.12
N ALA A 70 21.22 -0.83 1.19
CA ALA A 70 21.90 -0.10 2.26
C ALA A 70 21.87 -0.97 3.52
#